data_AF-A0A1V6AB76-F1
#
_entry.id   AF-A0A1V6AB76-F1
#
_cell.length_a   1.000
_cell.length_b   1.000
_cell.length_c   1.000
_cell.angle_alpha   90.00
_cell.angle_beta   90.00
_cell.angle_gamma   90.00
#
_symmetry.space_group_name_H-M   'P 1'
#
loop_
_entity.id
_entity.type
_entity.pdbx_description
1 polymer ?
#
loop_
_entity_poly.entity_id
_entity_poly.type
_entity_poly.pdbx_seq_one_letter_code
_entity_poly.pdbx_strand_id
1 'polypeptide(L)'
;MITTPMDIFQREFTRKSIGGLDENEVYSFLKKIGREYETLYAENKALKDQAQRLSGQMQDYLELEKTIKQTVITAQKQSSDLKDNAEKEAELIVKEAELQSERILDEARSEAEQISREIRELKKQKRTLRVELRTVLESYLAMLHEDGPSYTRNLEVLPKVA
;
A
#
# COMPACT_ATOMS: atom_id res chain seq x y z
N MET A 1 -29.71 11.92 57.91
CA MET A 1 -30.70 10.93 58.40
C MET A 1 -30.84 11.11 59.90
N ILE A 2 -32.05 11.02 60.45
CA ILE A 2 -32.35 11.50 61.82
C ILE A 2 -32.29 10.37 62.88
N THR A 3 -32.15 9.09 62.51
CA THR A 3 -32.13 8.00 63.50
C THR A 3 -31.50 6.73 62.92
N THR A 4 -30.45 6.19 63.54
CA THR A 4 -29.85 4.87 63.26
C THR A 4 -30.58 3.77 64.04
N PRO A 5 -30.42 2.48 63.72
CA PRO A 5 -30.97 1.39 64.55
C PRO A 5 -30.54 1.51 66.02
N MET A 6 -29.28 1.93 66.26
CA MET A 6 -28.76 2.17 67.60
C MET A 6 -29.51 3.30 68.33
N ASP A 7 -29.84 4.38 67.61
CA ASP A 7 -30.61 5.50 68.16
C ASP A 7 -32.08 5.10 68.51
N ILE A 8 -32.62 4.05 67.89
CA ILE A 8 -33.92 3.46 68.27
C ILE A 8 -33.79 2.65 69.56
N PHE A 9 -32.71 1.88 69.71
CA PHE A 9 -32.46 1.07 70.91
C PHE A 9 -32.13 1.92 72.15
N GLN A 10 -31.48 3.07 71.95
CA GLN A 10 -31.03 3.97 73.03
C GLN A 10 -32.05 5.08 73.36
N ARG A 11 -33.23 5.07 72.74
CA ARG A 11 -34.24 6.11 72.96
C ARG A 11 -34.84 5.99 74.36
N GLU A 12 -34.65 7.02 75.19
CA GLU A 12 -35.31 7.15 76.49
C GLU A 12 -36.62 7.96 76.40
N PHE A 13 -37.63 7.56 77.18
CA PHE A 13 -38.94 8.23 77.23
C PHE A 13 -39.20 8.77 78.64
N THR A 14 -39.68 10.01 78.72
CA THR A 14 -40.05 10.62 80.01
C THR A 14 -41.33 9.98 80.55
N ARG A 15 -41.30 9.55 81.82
CA ARG A 15 -42.47 8.96 82.51
C ARG A 15 -43.53 10.04 82.78
N LYS A 16 -44.78 9.80 82.37
CA LYS A 16 -45.95 10.63 82.74
C LYS A 16 -46.72 9.94 83.86
N SER A 17 -47.00 10.67 84.94
CA SER A 17 -47.60 10.14 86.17
C SER A 17 -49.10 9.76 86.05
N ILE A 18 -49.80 10.18 84.99
CA ILE A 18 -51.21 9.86 84.73
C ILE A 18 -51.39 9.62 83.21
N GLY A 19 -52.01 8.49 82.84
CA GLY A 19 -52.41 8.19 81.45
C GLY A 19 -51.28 7.88 80.46
N GLY A 20 -50.09 7.48 80.93
CA GLY A 20 -48.95 7.09 80.08
C GLY A 20 -49.07 5.67 79.50
N LEU A 21 -48.30 5.39 78.45
CA LEU A 21 -48.15 4.03 77.88
C LEU A 21 -47.29 3.16 78.79
N ASP A 22 -47.51 1.83 78.77
CA ASP A 22 -46.67 0.87 79.49
C ASP A 22 -45.25 0.88 78.90
N GLU A 23 -44.28 1.21 79.74
CA GLU A 23 -42.87 1.29 79.41
C GLU A 23 -42.35 -0.04 78.82
N ASN A 24 -42.79 -1.19 79.36
CA ASN A 24 -42.36 -2.51 78.88
C ASN A 24 -42.91 -2.83 77.49
N GLU A 25 -44.17 -2.46 77.23
CA GLU A 25 -44.80 -2.66 75.92
C GLU A 25 -44.12 -1.79 74.86
N VAL A 26 -43.84 -0.53 75.18
CA VAL A 26 -43.10 0.41 74.33
C VAL A 26 -41.69 -0.11 74.05
N TYR A 27 -40.94 -0.57 75.06
CA TYR A 27 -39.60 -1.14 74.87
C TYR A 27 -39.61 -2.41 74.02
N SER A 28 -40.61 -3.29 74.18
CA SER A 28 -40.77 -4.49 73.36
C SER A 28 -41.02 -4.14 71.89
N PHE A 29 -41.92 -3.18 71.64
CA PHE A 29 -42.23 -2.69 70.30
C PHE A 29 -41.02 -2.02 69.63
N LEU A 30 -40.29 -1.17 70.36
CA LEU A 30 -39.06 -0.53 69.88
C LEU A 30 -37.95 -1.54 69.57
N LYS A 31 -37.81 -2.61 70.37
CA LYS A 31 -36.88 -3.70 70.04
C LYS A 31 -37.26 -4.41 68.74
N LYS A 32 -38.55 -4.64 68.50
CA LYS A 32 -39.03 -5.25 67.25
C LYS A 32 -38.75 -4.34 66.05
N ILE A 33 -39.13 -3.07 66.14
CA ILE A 33 -38.85 -2.07 65.09
C ILE A 33 -37.34 -1.92 64.87
N GLY A 34 -36.53 -1.89 65.94
CA GLY A 34 -35.08 -1.76 65.83
C GLY A 34 -34.45 -2.89 65.02
N ARG A 35 -34.89 -4.14 65.21
CA ARG A 35 -34.42 -5.31 64.44
C ARG A 35 -34.86 -5.27 62.98
N GLU A 36 -36.13 -4.95 62.72
CA GLU A 36 -36.64 -4.81 61.35
C GLU A 36 -35.92 -3.66 60.61
N TYR A 37 -35.68 -2.55 61.30
CA TYR A 37 -34.95 -1.41 60.77
C TYR A 37 -33.47 -1.71 60.52
N GLU A 38 -32.81 -2.47 61.39
CA GLU A 38 -31.44 -2.96 61.17
C GLU A 38 -31.34 -3.82 59.90
N THR A 39 -32.30 -4.73 59.71
CA THR A 39 -32.38 -5.58 58.51
C THR A 39 -32.54 -4.74 57.25
N LEU A 40 -33.52 -3.83 57.23
CA LEU A 40 -33.76 -2.92 56.11
C LEU A 40 -32.55 -2.00 55.84
N TYR A 41 -31.87 -1.55 56.88
CA TYR A 41 -30.68 -0.72 56.75
C TYR A 41 -29.53 -1.49 56.09
N ALA A 42 -29.28 -2.73 56.52
CA ALA A 42 -28.27 -3.59 55.93
C ALA A 42 -28.57 -3.92 54.46
N GLU A 43 -29.82 -4.26 54.14
CA GLU A 43 -30.27 -4.49 52.77
C GLU A 43 -30.13 -3.24 51.90
N ASN A 44 -30.54 -2.07 52.39
CA ASN A 44 -30.42 -0.83 51.65
C ASN A 44 -28.95 -0.48 51.35
N LYS A 45 -28.06 -0.71 52.30
CA LYS A 45 -26.62 -0.54 52.11
C LYS A 45 -26.09 -1.50 51.05
N ALA A 46 -26.42 -2.79 51.14
CA ALA A 46 -25.99 -3.80 50.18
C ALA A 46 -26.48 -3.49 48.75
N LEU A 47 -27.74 -3.07 48.61
CA LEU A 47 -28.32 -2.66 47.33
C LEU A 47 -27.65 -1.41 46.75
N LYS A 48 -27.34 -0.41 47.59
CA LYS A 48 -26.60 0.79 47.16
C LYS A 48 -25.20 0.44 46.69
N ASP A 49 -24.49 -0.40 47.43
CA ASP A 49 -23.14 -0.85 47.04
C ASP A 49 -23.19 -1.63 45.72
N GLN A 50 -24.21 -2.48 45.53
CA GLN A 50 -24.42 -3.20 44.26
C GLN A 50 -24.76 -2.25 43.10
N ALA A 51 -25.64 -1.28 43.31
CA ALA A 51 -25.99 -0.28 42.30
C ALA A 51 -24.76 0.53 41.88
N GLN A 52 -23.91 0.92 42.84
CA GLN A 52 -22.66 1.63 42.54
C GLN A 52 -21.69 0.76 41.73
N ARG A 53 -21.54 -0.53 42.08
CA ARG A 53 -20.71 -1.47 41.30
C ARG A 53 -21.21 -1.64 39.87
N LEU A 54 -22.51 -1.90 39.70
CA LEU A 54 -23.13 -2.08 38.38
C LEU A 54 -23.05 -0.80 37.54
N SER A 55 -23.22 0.36 38.17
CA SER A 55 -23.06 1.65 37.50
C SER A 55 -21.63 1.87 36.99
N GLY A 56 -20.62 1.47 37.77
CA GLY A 56 -19.22 1.52 37.34
C GLY A 56 -18.96 0.59 36.14
N GLN A 57 -19.41 -0.65 36.22
CA GLN A 57 -19.26 -1.61 35.12
C GLN A 57 -19.95 -1.12 33.83
N MET A 58 -21.13 -0.52 33.94
CA MET A 58 -21.83 0.06 32.80
C MET A 58 -21.03 1.19 32.14
N GLN A 59 -20.38 2.05 32.93
CA GLN A 59 -19.51 3.10 32.40
C GLN A 59 -18.31 2.51 31.64
N ASP A 60 -17.68 1.47 32.19
CA ASP A 60 -16.57 0.77 31.52
C ASP A 60 -17.01 0.17 30.18
N TYR A 61 -18.20 -0.45 30.13
CA TYR A 61 -18.75 -1.01 28.90
C TYR A 61 -19.06 0.08 27.86
N LEU A 62 -19.58 1.23 28.27
CA LEU A 62 -19.87 2.34 27.36
C LEU A 62 -18.58 2.92 26.75
N GLU A 63 -17.52 3.08 27.55
CA GLU A 63 -16.22 3.54 27.03
C GLU A 63 -15.56 2.49 26.12
N LEU A 64 -15.70 1.20 26.44
CA LEU A 64 -15.25 0.12 25.57
C LEU A 64 -16.01 0.12 24.24
N GLU A 65 -17.34 0.23 24.26
CA GLU A 65 -18.17 0.29 23.07
C GLU A 65 -17.78 1.48 22.18
N LYS A 66 -17.55 2.64 22.79
CA LYS A 66 -17.11 3.86 22.09
C LYS A 66 -15.74 3.65 21.43
N THR A 67 -14.80 3.05 22.15
CA THR A 67 -13.47 2.70 21.61
C THR A 67 -13.60 1.76 20.42
N ILE A 68 -14.39 0.68 20.55
CA ILE A 68 -14.60 -0.29 19.47
C ILE A 68 -15.20 0.38 18.24
N LYS A 69 -16.26 1.20 18.41
CA LYS A 69 -16.87 1.94 17.30
C LYS A 69 -15.86 2.83 16.60
N GLN A 70 -15.05 3.56 17.37
CA GLN A 70 -14.01 4.42 16.80
C GLN A 70 -12.95 3.62 16.05
N THR A 71 -12.50 2.50 16.61
CA THR A 71 -11.52 1.61 15.96
C THR A 71 -12.07 1.03 14.65
N VAL A 72 -13.33 0.61 14.62
CA VAL A 72 -13.98 0.10 13.39
C VAL A 72 -14.03 1.18 12.31
N ILE A 73 -14.46 2.40 12.65
CA ILE A 73 -14.50 3.51 11.70
C ILE A 73 -13.09 3.82 11.17
N THR A 74 -12.10 3.88 12.06
CA THR A 74 -10.71 4.12 11.66
C THR A 74 -10.18 3.01 10.74
N ALA A 75 -10.45 1.74 11.06
CA ALA A 75 -10.04 0.60 10.25
C ALA A 75 -10.70 0.62 8.86
N GLN A 76 -12.00 0.94 8.78
CA GLN A 76 -12.71 1.11 7.51
C GLN A 76 -12.11 2.23 6.67
N LYS A 77 -11.82 3.39 7.28
CA LYS A 77 -11.19 4.51 6.60
C LYS A 77 -9.80 4.14 6.07
N GLN A 78 -8.96 3.53 6.91
CA GLN A 78 -7.63 3.07 6.49
C GLN A 78 -7.69 2.05 5.36
N SER A 79 -8.65 1.11 5.41
CA SER A 79 -8.85 0.15 4.33
C SER A 79 -9.26 0.82 3.02
N SER A 80 -10.10 1.85 3.07
CA SER A 80 -10.48 2.64 1.89
C SER A 80 -9.29 3.42 1.34
N ASP A 81 -8.56 4.12 2.21
CA ASP A 81 -7.38 4.91 1.82
C ASP A 81 -6.30 4.02 1.20
N LEU A 82 -6.07 2.82 1.75
CA LEU A 82 -5.15 1.83 1.17
C LEU A 82 -5.58 1.37 -0.22
N LYS A 83 -6.87 1.10 -0.41
CA LYS A 83 -7.42 0.68 -1.70
C LYS A 83 -7.24 1.79 -2.75
N ASP A 84 -7.63 3.02 -2.41
CA ASP A 84 -7.54 4.17 -3.32
C ASP A 84 -6.09 4.48 -3.69
N ASN A 85 -5.16 4.35 -2.75
CA ASN A 85 -3.73 4.53 -3.02
C ASN A 85 -3.18 3.43 -3.92
N ALA A 86 -3.54 2.16 -3.66
CA ALA A 86 -3.11 1.04 -4.49
C ALA A 86 -3.64 1.15 -5.93
N GLU A 87 -4.88 1.60 -6.11
CA GLU A 87 -5.46 1.84 -7.44
C GLU A 87 -4.70 2.94 -8.20
N LYS A 88 -4.40 4.06 -7.54
CA LYS A 88 -3.60 5.15 -8.14
C LYS A 88 -2.18 4.72 -8.48
N GLU A 89 -1.53 3.97 -7.59
CA GLU A 89 -0.18 3.47 -7.81
C GLU A 89 -0.14 2.48 -8.97
N ALA A 90 -1.13 1.59 -9.08
CA ALA A 90 -1.27 0.69 -10.21
C ALA A 90 -1.46 1.45 -11.53
N GLU A 91 -2.32 2.48 -11.56
CA GLU A 91 -2.51 3.32 -12.75
C GLU A 91 -1.21 4.04 -13.16
N LEU A 92 -0.46 4.56 -12.20
CA LEU A 92 0.85 5.18 -12.45
C LEU A 92 1.86 4.19 -13.01
N ILE A 93 1.93 2.98 -12.46
CA ILE A 93 2.83 1.92 -12.95
C ILE A 93 2.50 1.57 -14.40
N VAL A 94 1.22 1.39 -14.72
CA VAL A 94 0.77 1.08 -16.08
C VAL A 94 1.17 2.21 -17.04
N LYS A 95 0.88 3.46 -16.66
CA LYS A 95 1.20 4.62 -17.50
C LYS A 95 2.71 4.80 -17.72
N GLU A 96 3.53 4.59 -16.70
CA GLU A 96 4.98 4.64 -16.82
C GLU A 96 5.50 3.51 -17.74
N ALA A 97 4.96 2.30 -17.59
CA ALA A 97 5.32 1.17 -18.46
C ALA A 97 4.94 1.44 -19.92
N GLU A 98 3.77 2.03 -20.17
CA GLU A 98 3.33 2.45 -21.51
C GLU A 98 4.31 3.47 -22.12
N LEU A 99 4.64 4.55 -21.39
CA LEU A 99 5.59 5.58 -21.85
C LEU A 99 6.98 5.00 -22.13
N GLN A 100 7.47 4.12 -21.25
CA GLN A 100 8.75 3.46 -21.47
C GLN A 100 8.73 2.55 -22.69
N SER A 101 7.64 1.82 -22.90
CA SER A 101 7.48 0.94 -24.06
C SER A 101 7.45 1.73 -25.38
N GLU A 102 6.77 2.88 -25.40
CA GLU A 102 6.71 3.77 -26.56
C GLU A 102 8.10 4.33 -26.87
N ARG A 103 8.83 4.79 -25.85
CA ARG A 103 10.22 5.26 -26.02
C ARG A 103 11.14 4.18 -26.59
N ILE A 104 11.08 2.96 -26.06
CA ILE A 104 11.88 1.83 -26.56
C ILE A 104 11.54 1.52 -28.01
N LEU A 105 10.25 1.56 -28.38
CA LEU A 105 9.81 1.30 -29.74
C LEU A 105 10.33 2.36 -30.72
N ASP A 106 10.30 3.63 -30.32
CA ASP A 106 10.78 4.74 -31.13
C ASP A 106 12.31 4.71 -31.30
N GLU A 107 13.04 4.41 -30.24
CA GLU A 107 14.50 4.19 -30.29
C GLU A 107 14.85 3.05 -31.25
N ALA A 108 14.17 1.90 -31.13
CA ALA A 108 14.39 0.75 -32.00
C ALA A 108 14.04 1.05 -33.47
N ARG A 109 12.99 1.81 -33.74
CA ARG A 109 12.63 2.26 -35.09
C ARG A 109 13.70 3.16 -35.68
N SER A 110 14.17 4.15 -34.92
CA SER A 110 15.23 5.08 -35.33
C SER A 110 16.53 4.33 -35.67
N GLU A 111 16.92 3.38 -34.83
CA GLU A 111 18.10 2.54 -35.06
C GLU A 111 17.93 1.65 -36.30
N ALA A 112 16.77 1.01 -36.48
CA ALA A 112 16.48 0.20 -37.66
C ALA A 112 16.54 1.02 -38.96
N GLU A 113 16.04 2.26 -38.94
CA GLU A 113 16.15 3.16 -40.07
C GLU A 113 17.60 3.57 -40.36
N GLN A 114 18.40 3.83 -39.32
CA GLN A 114 19.82 4.16 -39.45
C GLN A 114 20.57 2.99 -40.08
N ILE A 115 20.42 1.78 -39.55
CA ILE A 115 21.04 0.56 -40.11
C ILE A 115 20.61 0.37 -41.57
N SER A 116 19.34 0.61 -41.87
CA SER A 116 18.83 0.53 -43.25
C SER A 116 19.48 1.55 -44.19
N ARG A 117 19.76 2.77 -43.71
CA ARG A 117 20.51 3.80 -44.46
C ARG A 117 21.95 3.37 -44.69
N GLU A 118 22.64 2.88 -43.66
CA GLU A 118 24.02 2.41 -43.74
C GLU A 118 24.17 1.24 -44.72
N ILE A 119 23.25 0.26 -44.69
CA ILE A 119 23.23 -0.85 -45.64
C ILE A 119 23.09 -0.35 -47.08
N ARG A 120 22.22 0.66 -47.32
CA ARG A 120 22.06 1.24 -48.66
C ARG A 120 23.34 1.91 -49.15
N GLU A 121 24.02 2.65 -48.27
CA GLU A 121 25.26 3.32 -48.63
C GLU A 121 26.40 2.32 -48.88
N LEU A 122 26.55 1.29 -48.05
CA LEU A 122 27.51 0.22 -48.26
C LEU A 122 27.29 -0.52 -49.59
N LYS A 123 26.02 -0.78 -49.96
CA LYS A 123 25.69 -1.38 -51.26
C LYS A 123 26.08 -0.47 -52.42
N LYS A 124 25.90 0.85 -52.29
CA LYS A 124 26.31 1.84 -53.29
C LYS A 124 27.84 1.88 -53.42
N GLN A 125 28.56 1.98 -52.30
CA GLN A 125 30.03 1.94 -52.27
C GLN A 125 30.58 0.67 -52.93
N LYS A 126 30.01 -0.51 -52.60
CA LYS A 126 30.37 -1.78 -53.25
C LYS A 126 30.16 -1.73 -54.76
N ARG A 127 29.06 -1.14 -55.24
CA ARG A 127 28.78 -1.02 -56.68
C ARG A 127 29.79 -0.12 -57.37
N THR A 128 30.11 1.03 -56.77
CA THR A 128 31.11 1.98 -57.29
C THR A 128 32.48 1.32 -57.38
N LEU A 129 32.96 0.72 -56.29
CA LEU A 129 34.26 0.03 -56.26
C LEU A 129 34.36 -1.07 -57.33
N ARG A 130 33.28 -1.84 -57.53
CA ARG A 130 33.24 -2.87 -58.57
C ARG A 130 33.40 -2.28 -59.98
N VAL A 131 32.80 -1.12 -60.25
CA VAL A 131 32.94 -0.43 -61.54
C VAL A 131 34.36 0.11 -61.70
N GLU A 132 34.90 0.80 -60.68
CA GLU A 132 36.26 1.32 -60.69
C GLU A 132 37.30 0.22 -60.93
N LEU A 133 37.20 -0.90 -60.21
CA LEU A 133 38.09 -2.04 -60.37
C LEU A 133 38.00 -2.62 -61.79
N ARG A 134 36.79 -2.75 -62.33
CA ARG A 134 36.59 -3.24 -63.70
C ARG A 134 37.27 -2.32 -64.72
N THR A 135 37.09 -1.01 -64.60
CA THR A 135 37.74 -0.03 -65.48
C THR A 135 39.26 -0.13 -65.41
N VAL A 136 39.83 -0.25 -64.20
CA VAL A 136 41.29 -0.42 -64.02
C VAL A 136 41.77 -1.70 -64.70
N LEU A 137 41.09 -2.83 -64.49
CA LEU A 137 41.47 -4.10 -65.12
C LEU A 137 41.35 -4.06 -66.64
N GLU A 138 40.28 -3.47 -67.18
CA GLU A 138 40.10 -3.28 -68.63
C GLU A 138 41.22 -2.39 -69.21
N SER A 139 41.65 -1.35 -68.49
CA SER A 139 42.78 -0.51 -68.91
C SER A 139 44.10 -1.28 -68.97
N TYR A 140 44.40 -2.11 -67.97
CA TYR A 140 45.61 -2.94 -67.97
C TYR A 140 45.60 -4.00 -69.06
N LEU A 141 44.44 -4.60 -69.35
CA LEU A 141 44.29 -5.54 -70.46
C LEU A 141 44.52 -4.86 -71.81
N ALA A 142 43.99 -3.64 -72.01
CA ALA A 142 44.20 -2.88 -73.24
C ALA A 142 45.70 -2.61 -73.48
N MET A 143 46.44 -2.18 -72.45
CA MET A 143 47.89 -1.96 -72.54
C MET A 143 48.65 -3.22 -72.95
N LEU A 144 48.30 -4.38 -72.40
CA LEU A 144 48.93 -5.66 -72.74
C LEU A 144 48.63 -6.12 -74.18
N HIS A 145 47.51 -5.69 -74.76
CA HIS A 145 47.14 -6.02 -76.14
C HIS A 145 47.77 -5.09 -77.18
N GLU A 146 48.11 -3.85 -76.83
CA GLU A 146 48.85 -2.94 -77.72
C GLU A 146 50.31 -3.39 -77.94
N ASP A 147 50.92 -4.07 -76.96
CA ASP A 147 52.30 -4.60 -77.02
C ASP A 147 52.40 -6.06 -77.55
N GLY A 148 51.57 -6.45 -78.52
CA GLY A 148 51.72 -7.74 -79.22
C GLY A 148 52.99 -7.77 -80.11
N PRO A 149 53.79 -8.87 -80.12
CA PRO A 149 55.09 -8.88 -80.77
C PRO A 149 54.98 -8.73 -82.29
N SER A 150 55.45 -7.59 -82.82
CA SER A 150 55.71 -7.40 -84.24
C SER A 150 56.94 -8.22 -84.66
N TYR A 151 56.73 -9.48 -85.05
CA TYR A 151 57.74 -10.24 -85.78
C TYR A 151 57.77 -9.82 -87.25
N THR A 152 58.37 -8.67 -87.55
CA THR A 152 58.88 -8.41 -88.90
C THR A 152 60.17 -9.21 -89.10
N ARG A 153 60.02 -10.47 -89.49
CA ARG A 153 61.14 -11.27 -89.99
C ARG A 153 61.56 -10.70 -91.35
N ASN A 154 62.54 -9.80 -91.35
CA ASN A 154 63.31 -9.50 -92.56
C ASN A 154 64.02 -10.79 -92.98
N LEU A 155 63.52 -11.45 -94.04
CA LEU A 155 64.31 -12.45 -94.75
C LEU A 155 65.31 -11.69 -95.64
N GLU A 156 66.52 -11.47 -95.13
CA GLU A 156 67.67 -11.25 -96.00
C GLU A 156 67.90 -12.51 -96.84
N VAL A 157 67.64 -12.40 -98.13
CA VAL A 157 68.00 -13.41 -99.12
C VAL A 157 69.51 -13.29 -99.36
N LEU A 158 70.28 -14.23 -98.81
CA LEU A 158 71.71 -14.37 -99.13
C LEU A 158 71.89 -14.77 -100.61
N PRO A 159 72.93 -14.27 -101.29
CA PRO A 159 73.09 -14.42 -102.73
C PRO A 159 73.49 -15.84 -103.12
N LYS A 160 73.02 -16.28 -104.30
CA LYS A 160 73.44 -17.52 -104.95
C LYS A 160 74.94 -17.48 -105.23
N VAL A 161 75.66 -18.51 -104.79
CA VAL A 161 77.01 -18.81 -105.29
C VAL A 161 76.88 -19.90 -106.35
N ALA A 162 77.57 -19.68 -107.46
CA ALA A 162 77.54 -20.39 -108.73
C ALA A 162 77.98 -21.86 -108.66
#